data_AF-A0A947X6Z7-F1
#
_entry.id   AF-A0A947X6Z7-F1
#
_cell.length_a   1.000
_cell.length_b   1.000
_cell.length_c   1.000
_cell.angle_alpha   90.00
_cell.angle_beta   90.00
_cell.angle_gamma   90.00
#
_symmetry.space_group_name_H-M   'P 1'
#
loop_
_entity.id
_entity.type
_entity.pdbx_description
1 polymer ?
#
loop_
_entity_poly.entity_id
_entity_poly.type
_entity_poly.pdbx_seq_one_letter_code
_entity_poly.pdbx_strand_id
1 'polypeptide(L)' 'MTHSTYRSSSPDRWTMPRSASDTSLRRQIHGRIQPLDPPSFLERLFGMR' A
#
# COMPACT_ATOMS: atom_id res chain seq x y z
N MET A 1 23.20 29.49 21.48
CA MET A 1 23.57 28.32 20.67
C MET A 1 22.34 27.42 20.58
N THR A 2 21.55 27.55 19.52
CA THR A 2 20.36 26.72 19.33
C THR A 2 20.80 25.38 18.72
N HIS A 3 20.68 24.31 19.51
CA HIS A 3 21.00 22.95 19.07
C HIS A 3 19.91 22.46 18.11
N SER A 4 20.19 22.48 16.80
CA SER A 4 19.31 21.90 15.80
C SER A 4 19.41 20.37 15.86
N THR A 5 18.47 19.75 16.57
CA THR A 5 18.28 18.30 16.53
C THR A 5 17.79 17.91 15.14
N TYR A 6 18.69 17.37 14.31
CA TYR A 6 18.31 16.71 13.06
C TYR A 6 17.45 15.48 13.39
N ARG A 7 16.13 15.65 13.34
CA ARG A 7 15.16 14.56 13.51
C ARG A 7 14.76 14.03 12.13
N SER A 8 15.66 13.26 11.51
CA SER A 8 15.28 12.40 10.37
C SER A 8 14.38 11.30 10.89
N SER A 9 13.07 11.49 10.81
CA SER A 9 12.07 10.55 11.34
C SER A 9 11.90 9.29 10.49
N SER A 10 12.46 9.22 9.28
CA SER A 10 12.62 8.00 8.51
C SER A 10 13.60 8.22 7.36
N PRO A 11 14.39 7.21 6.98
CA PRO A 11 15.19 7.27 5.77
C PRO A 11 14.27 7.51 4.57
N ASP A 12 14.73 8.39 3.67
CA ASP A 12 13.98 8.72 2.47
C ASP A 12 13.76 7.44 1.65
N ARG A 13 12.52 7.19 1.23
CA ARG A 13 12.15 5.92 0.55
C ARG A 13 12.91 5.71 -0.76
N TRP A 14 13.49 6.78 -1.30
CA TRP A 14 14.31 6.78 -2.51
C TRP A 14 15.73 6.29 -2.25
N THR A 15 16.25 6.49 -1.04
CA THR A 15 17.61 6.09 -0.63
C THR A 15 17.64 4.66 -0.10
N MET A 16 16.52 4.17 0.43
CA MET A 16 16.36 2.80 0.91
C MET A 16 15.19 2.11 0.19
N PRO A 17 15.45 1.40 -0.93
CA PRO A 17 14.40 0.60 -1.55
C PRO A 17 13.91 -0.43 -0.54
N ARG A 18 12.58 -0.56 -0.39
CA ARG A 18 12.02 -1.66 0.40
C ARG A 18 12.54 -2.98 -0.17
N SER A 19 12.98 -3.88 0.70
CA SER A 19 13.28 -5.25 0.32
C SER A 19 12.09 -5.83 -0.44
N ALA A 20 12.39 -6.64 -1.46
CA ALA A 20 11.35 -7.28 -2.27
C ALA A 20 10.43 -8.07 -1.34
N SER A 21 9.22 -7.56 -1.11
CA SER A 21 8.21 -8.32 -0.38
C SER A 21 7.83 -9.49 -1.27
N ASP A 22 7.83 -10.71 -0.73
CA ASP A 22 7.36 -11.86 -1.46
C ASP A 22 5.96 -11.56 -2.06
N THR A 23 5.82 -11.85 -3.35
CA THR A 23 4.58 -11.61 -4.10
C THR A 23 3.42 -12.37 -3.47
N SER A 24 3.69 -13.52 -2.85
CA SER A 24 2.70 -14.32 -2.12
C SER A 24 2.12 -13.57 -0.90
N LEU A 25 2.96 -12.85 -0.15
CA LEU A 25 2.59 -12.07 1.04
C LEU A 25 1.76 -10.83 0.68
N ARG A 26 1.88 -10.34 -0.56
CA ARG A 26 1.15 -9.15 -1.03
C ARG A 26 -0.37 -9.29 -0.83
N ARG A 27 -0.93 -10.47 -1.07
CA ARG A 27 -2.37 -10.73 -0.90
C ARG A 27 -2.79 -10.77 0.58
N GLN A 28 -1.91 -11.21 1.47
CA GLN A 28 -2.18 -11.19 2.92
C GLN A 28 -2.14 -9.77 3.48
N ILE A 29 -1.20 -8.95 3.01
CA ILE A 29 -1.01 -7.56 3.49
C ILE A 29 -2.06 -6.62 2.91
N HIS A 30 -2.36 -6.72 1.60
CA HIS A 30 -3.21 -5.76 0.89
C HIS A 30 -4.60 -6.29 0.53
N GLY A 31 -4.87 -7.58 0.76
CA GLY A 31 -6.13 -8.21 0.39
C GLY A 31 -6.25 -8.50 -1.11
N ARG A 32 -7.49 -8.62 -1.57
CA ARG A 32 -7.82 -9.00 -2.95
C ARG A 32 -7.70 -7.79 -3.88
N ILE A 33 -7.16 -8.01 -5.09
CA ILE A 33 -7.07 -6.98 -6.12
C ILE A 33 -8.49 -6.54 -6.51
N GLN A 34 -8.75 -5.23 -6.45
CA GLN A 34 -10.01 -4.64 -6.90
C GLN A 34 -10.00 -4.44 -8.42
N PRO A 35 -11.18 -4.48 -9.08
CA PRO A 35 -11.27 -4.09 -10.49
C PRO A 35 -10.84 -2.63 -10.65
N LEU A 36 -10.36 -2.29 -11.84
CA LEU A 36 -10.12 -0.89 -12.20
C LEU A 36 -11.45 -0.13 -12.29
N ASP A 37 -12.46 -0.75 -12.90
CA ASP A 37 -13.78 -0.17 -13.02
C ASP A 37 -14.60 -0.39 -11.74
N PRO A 38 -15.26 0.66 -11.21
CA PRO A 38 -16.07 0.54 -10.02
C PRO A 38 -17.30 -0.33 -10.33
N PRO A 39 -17.62 -1.33 -9.49
CA PRO A 39 -18.77 -2.18 -9.71
C PRO A 39 -20.07 -1.38 -9.56
N SER A 40 -21.04 -1.67 -10.42
CA SER A 40 -22.37 -1.06 -10.34
C SER A 40 -23.10 -1.49 -9.05
N PHE A 41 -24.15 -0.74 -8.66
CA PHE A 41 -24.92 -1.07 -7.45
C PHE A 41 -25.48 -2.50 -7.49
N LEU A 42 -25.96 -2.94 -8.66
CA LEU A 42 -26.52 -4.28 -8.83
C LEU A 42 -25.43 -5.36 -8.78
N GLU A 43 -24.25 -5.12 -9.35
CA GLU A 43 -23.10 -6.05 -9.26
C GLU A 43 -22.62 -6.23 -7.82
N ARG A 44 -22.59 -5.14 -7.03
CA ARG A 44 -22.28 -5.22 -5.59
C ARG A 44 -23.34 -5.99 -4.81
N LEU A 45 -24.62 -5.84 -5.17
CA LEU A 45 -25.74 -6.44 -4.46
C LEU A 45 -25.83 -7.95 -4.72
N PHE A 46 -25.67 -8.37 -5.97
CA PHE A 46 -25.78 -9.79 -6.35
C PHE A 46 -24.46 -10.55 -6.29
N GLY A 47 -23.35 -9.87 -5.97
CA GLY A 47 -22.01 -10.47 -5.98
C GLY A 47 -21.62 -11.06 -7.34
N MET A 48 -22.31 -10.63 -8.40
CA MET A 48 -22.11 -11.10 -9.76
C MET A 48 -20.88 -10.40 -10.31
N ARG A 49 -19.76 -11.12 -10.29
CA ARG A 49 -18.53 -10.76 -10.97
C ARG A 49 -17.86 -12.00 -11.53
#